data_AF-A0A849U358-F1
#
_entry.id   AF-A0A849U358-F1
#
_cell.length_a   1.000
_cell.length_b   1.000
_cell.length_c   1.000
_cell.angle_alpha   90.00
_cell.angle_beta   90.00
_cell.angle_gamma   90.00
#
_symmetry.space_group_name_H-M   'P 1'
#
loop_
_entity.id
_entity.type
_entity.pdbx_description
1 polymer ?
#
loop_
_entity_poly.entity_id
_entity_poly.type
_entity_poly.pdbx_seq_one_letter_code
_entity_poly.pdbx_strand_id
1 'polypeptide(L)'
;MKNVSEYRGLSIPDPRLLRFLGLIAILNVLHLVDHILRGDFHWPIDEQSVGFISVATIILGGMGLGVRLYRSGRVGPRFWVMIGVLGLGLGWLSHFSPMTDQPVSVIYHGYAAPWAGVLAVGCLVLLLFSVLGATVFAGYLWWRGAYPDQ
;
A
#
# COMPACT_ATOMS: atom_id res chain seq x y z
N MET A 1 7.72 39.10 23.41
CA MET A 1 7.95 37.66 23.12
C MET A 1 6.71 37.13 22.42
N LYS A 2 6.79 36.82 21.13
CA LYS A 2 5.67 36.19 20.40
C LYS A 2 5.55 34.74 20.89
N ASN A 3 4.34 34.37 21.29
CA ASN A 3 4.03 33.07 21.91
C ASN A 3 4.42 31.92 20.98
N VAL A 4 5.12 30.94 21.54
CA VAL A 4 5.49 29.65 20.91
C VAL A 4 4.25 28.80 20.53
N SER A 5 3.04 29.30 20.76
CA SER A 5 1.77 28.62 20.43
C SER A 5 1.41 28.66 18.94
N GLU A 6 2.02 29.51 18.12
CA GLU A 6 1.72 29.57 16.67
C GLU A 6 2.35 28.43 15.84
N TYR A 7 3.26 27.64 16.41
CA TYR A 7 3.81 26.45 15.74
C TYR A 7 3.02 25.15 16.03
N ARG A 8 1.83 25.24 16.64
CA ARG A 8 0.96 24.08 16.97
C ARG A 8 0.01 23.63 15.85
N GLY A 9 0.17 24.11 14.62
CA GLY A 9 -0.81 23.87 13.55
C GLY A 9 -0.32 23.17 12.27
N LEU A 10 0.99 22.98 12.10
CA LEU A 10 1.54 22.33 10.91
C LEU A 10 2.42 21.18 11.35
N SER A 11 1.81 20.01 11.45
CA SER A 11 2.50 18.80 11.76
C SER A 11 3.38 18.41 10.56
N ILE A 12 4.68 18.64 10.65
CA ILE A 12 5.60 18.37 9.55
C ILE A 12 5.56 16.85 9.26
N PRO A 13 5.26 16.42 8.02
CA PRO A 13 5.21 15.00 7.68
C PRO A 13 6.54 14.30 7.99
N ASP A 14 6.51 13.18 8.70
CA ASP A 14 7.73 12.41 8.95
C ASP A 14 8.31 11.88 7.61
N PRO A 15 9.54 12.24 7.24
CA PRO A 15 10.13 11.88 5.95
C PRO A 15 10.41 10.38 5.83
N ARG A 16 10.59 9.66 6.95
CA ARG A 16 10.80 8.21 6.96
C ARG A 16 9.50 7.49 6.61
N LEU A 17 8.37 7.96 7.15
CA LEU A 17 7.06 7.43 6.76
C LEU A 17 6.79 7.70 5.27
N LEU A 18 7.10 8.91 4.78
CA LEU A 18 6.99 9.21 3.34
C LEU A 18 7.85 8.29 2.45
N ARG A 19 9.05 7.89 2.90
CA ARG A 19 9.89 6.92 2.17
C ARG A 19 9.24 5.54 2.12
N PHE A 20 8.67 5.07 3.23
CA PHE A 20 7.89 3.83 3.24
C PHE A 20 6.71 3.90 2.26
N LEU A 21 5.94 4.98 2.29
CA LEU A 21 4.80 5.16 1.37
C LEU A 21 5.24 5.23 -0.09
N GLY A 22 6.38 5.87 -0.37
CA GLY A 22 6.98 5.88 -1.71
C GLY A 22 7.40 4.48 -2.19
N LEU A 23 8.06 3.70 -1.32
CA LEU A 23 8.43 2.32 -1.61
C LEU A 23 7.19 1.46 -1.88
N ILE A 24 6.16 1.57 -1.03
CA ILE A 24 4.89 0.85 -1.21
C ILE A 24 4.23 1.24 -2.53
N ALA A 25 4.24 2.52 -2.91
CA ALA A 25 3.67 2.96 -4.17
C ALA A 25 4.40 2.33 -5.38
N ILE A 26 5.73 2.29 -5.36
CA ILE A 26 6.54 1.65 -6.41
C ILE A 26 6.22 0.14 -6.47
N LEU A 27 6.21 -0.54 -5.32
CA LEU A 27 5.93 -1.97 -5.26
C LEU A 27 4.49 -2.30 -5.68
N ASN A 28 3.50 -1.45 -5.37
CA ASN A 28 2.13 -1.59 -5.87
C ASN A 28 2.06 -1.48 -7.40
N VAL A 29 2.82 -0.55 -8.00
CA VAL A 29 2.89 -0.44 -9.46
C VAL A 29 3.54 -1.69 -10.07
N LEU A 30 4.64 -2.18 -9.49
CA LEU A 30 5.27 -3.42 -9.95
C LEU A 30 4.34 -4.63 -9.81
N HIS A 31 3.61 -4.73 -8.70
CA HIS A 31 2.60 -5.77 -8.46
C HIS A 31 1.45 -5.68 -9.46
N LEU A 32 0.99 -4.46 -9.78
CA LEU A 32 0.00 -4.22 -10.83
C LEU A 32 0.49 -4.68 -12.20
N VAL A 33 1.75 -4.40 -12.52
CA VAL A 33 2.37 -4.85 -13.77
C VAL A 33 2.47 -6.38 -13.82
N ASP A 34 2.81 -7.04 -12.70
CA ASP A 34 2.78 -8.50 -12.59
C ASP A 34 1.39 -9.07 -12.96
N HIS A 35 0.31 -8.51 -12.41
CA HIS A 35 -1.05 -8.91 -12.76
C HIS A 35 -1.35 -8.74 -14.26
N ILE A 36 -0.93 -7.63 -14.88
CA ILE A 36 -1.10 -7.39 -16.32
C ILE A 36 -0.33 -8.44 -17.14
N LEU A 37 0.92 -8.74 -16.75
CA LEU A 37 1.76 -9.72 -17.45
C LEU A 37 1.23 -11.16 -17.30
N ARG A 38 0.59 -11.48 -16.18
CA ARG A 38 -0.11 -12.76 -15.96
C ARG A 38 -1.46 -12.84 -16.66
N GLY A 39 -1.92 -11.75 -17.30
CA GLY A 39 -3.15 -11.73 -18.08
C GLY A 39 -4.41 -11.48 -17.27
N ASP A 40 -4.30 -10.99 -16.03
CA ASP A 40 -5.46 -10.67 -15.19
C ASP A 40 -6.27 -9.47 -15.73
N PHE A 41 -5.65 -8.71 -16.62
CA PHE A 41 -6.32 -7.77 -17.51
C PHE A 41 -6.21 -8.28 -18.94
N HIS A 42 -7.35 -8.42 -19.62
CA HIS A 42 -7.38 -8.85 -21.01
C HIS A 42 -8.44 -8.10 -21.81
N TRP A 43 -8.32 -8.18 -23.13
CA TRP A 43 -9.32 -7.69 -24.07
C TRP A 43 -10.00 -8.89 -24.76
N PRO A 44 -11.34 -8.98 -24.80
CA PRO A 44 -12.32 -7.99 -24.32
C PRO A 44 -12.40 -7.92 -22.78
N ILE A 45 -12.86 -6.76 -22.27
CA ILE A 45 -13.06 -6.51 -20.84
C ILE A 45 -14.27 -7.30 -20.34
N ASP A 46 -14.06 -8.04 -19.27
CA ASP A 46 -15.08 -8.81 -18.54
C ASP A 46 -15.16 -8.39 -17.06
N GLU A 47 -15.94 -9.11 -16.26
CA GLU A 47 -16.12 -8.82 -14.83
C GLU A 47 -14.80 -8.91 -14.04
N GLN A 48 -13.93 -9.86 -14.39
CA GLN A 48 -12.61 -9.99 -13.76
C GLN A 48 -11.76 -8.75 -14.02
N SER A 49 -11.70 -8.31 -15.28
CA SER A 49 -10.97 -7.10 -15.69
C SER A 49 -11.50 -5.84 -14.99
N VAL A 50 -12.84 -5.71 -14.86
CA VAL A 50 -13.46 -4.57 -14.14
C VAL A 50 -13.13 -4.59 -12.65
N GLY A 51 -13.18 -5.76 -12.01
CA GLY A 51 -12.82 -5.93 -10.61
C GLY A 51 -11.36 -5.52 -10.35
N PHE A 52 -10.45 -6.01 -11.19
CA PHE A 52 -9.03 -5.67 -11.15
C PHE A 52 -8.77 -4.16 -11.29
N ILE A 53 -9.34 -3.53 -12.32
CA ILE A 53 -9.18 -2.07 -12.54
C ILE A 53 -9.69 -1.29 -11.34
N SER A 54 -10.86 -1.67 -10.81
CA SER A 54 -11.47 -1.00 -9.67
C SER A 54 -10.57 -1.04 -8.43
N VAL A 55 -10.03 -2.21 -8.09
CA VAL A 55 -9.11 -2.38 -6.95
C VAL A 55 -7.82 -1.57 -7.17
N ALA A 56 -7.23 -1.64 -8.37
CA ALA A 56 -6.03 -0.89 -8.71
C ALA A 56 -6.22 0.62 -8.57
N THR A 57 -7.33 1.15 -9.08
CA THR A 57 -7.69 2.58 -8.97
C THR A 57 -7.88 3.00 -7.52
N ILE A 58 -8.57 2.20 -6.71
CA ILE A 58 -8.78 2.50 -5.29
C ILE A 58 -7.46 2.54 -4.53
N ILE A 59 -6.57 1.57 -4.74
CA ILE A 59 -5.28 1.49 -4.04
C ILE A 59 -4.38 2.65 -4.44
N LEU A 60 -4.11 2.83 -5.74
CA LEU A 60 -3.18 3.86 -6.21
C LEU A 60 -3.74 5.27 -6.00
N GLY A 61 -5.03 5.48 -6.29
CA GLY A 61 -5.72 6.76 -6.07
C GLY A 61 -5.83 7.11 -4.60
N GLY A 62 -6.23 6.13 -3.76
CA GLY A 62 -6.30 6.29 -2.31
C GLY A 62 -4.94 6.57 -1.68
N MET A 63 -3.88 5.91 -2.15
CA MET A 63 -2.51 6.17 -1.69
C MET A 63 -2.03 7.57 -2.09
N GLY A 64 -2.26 7.98 -3.34
CA GLY A 64 -1.93 9.33 -3.80
C GLY A 64 -2.65 10.42 -3.03
N LEU A 65 -3.97 10.26 -2.82
CA LEU A 65 -4.77 11.18 -2.01
C LEU A 65 -4.32 11.20 -0.55
N GLY A 66 -4.10 10.03 0.06
CA GLY A 66 -3.61 9.89 1.42
C GLY A 66 -2.27 10.58 1.63
N VAL A 67 -1.31 10.41 0.70
CA VAL A 67 -0.01 11.09 0.75
C VAL A 67 -0.18 12.61 0.63
N ARG A 68 -1.06 13.09 -0.26
CA ARG A 68 -1.36 14.53 -0.39
C ARG A 68 -1.95 15.10 0.91
N LEU A 69 -2.90 14.40 1.52
CA LEU A 69 -3.49 14.79 2.81
C LEU A 69 -2.46 14.76 3.93
N TYR A 70 -1.58 13.75 3.96
CA TYR A 70 -0.52 13.64 4.96
C TYR A 70 0.49 14.79 4.82
N ARG A 71 0.89 15.12 3.59
CA ARG A 71 1.79 16.25 3.30
C ARG A 71 1.21 17.61 3.68
N SER A 72 -0.12 17.75 3.63
CA SER A 72 -0.83 18.98 4.04
C SER A 72 -1.18 19.01 5.52
N GLY A 73 -0.75 18.01 6.31
CA GLY A 73 -1.03 17.92 7.75
C GLY A 73 -2.49 17.61 8.07
N ARG A 74 -3.31 17.20 7.08
CA ARG A 74 -4.74 16.92 7.27
C ARG A 74 -5.02 15.53 7.83
N VAL A 75 -4.08 14.60 7.67
CA VAL A 75 -4.14 13.27 8.28
C VAL A 75 -2.81 12.98 8.95
N GLY A 76 -2.84 12.25 10.07
CA GLY A 76 -1.66 11.86 10.83
C GLY A 76 -1.26 10.39 10.65
N PRO A 77 -0.37 9.87 11.50
CA PRO A 77 0.02 8.46 11.49
C PRO A 77 -1.12 7.49 11.80
N ARG A 78 -2.15 7.89 12.57
CA ARG A 78 -3.31 7.00 12.87
C ARG A 78 -4.05 6.59 11.60
N PHE A 79 -4.25 7.54 10.69
CA PHE A 79 -4.79 7.28 9.37
C PHE A 79 -4.00 6.18 8.66
N TRP A 80 -2.67 6.28 8.65
CA TRP A 80 -1.82 5.28 8.02
C TRP A 80 -1.80 3.93 8.72
N VAL A 81 -2.04 3.87 10.03
CA VAL A 81 -2.26 2.59 10.73
C VAL A 81 -3.53 1.93 10.22
N MET A 82 -4.65 2.66 10.15
CA MET A 82 -5.92 2.11 9.67
C MET A 82 -5.82 1.65 8.21
N ILE A 83 -5.29 2.49 7.33
CA ILE A 83 -5.08 2.15 5.92
C ILE A 83 -4.10 0.98 5.78
N GLY A 84 -3.04 0.93 6.59
CA GLY A 84 -2.07 -0.16 6.60
C GLY A 84 -2.68 -1.50 7.01
N VAL A 85 -3.49 -1.53 8.08
CA VAL A 85 -4.21 -2.74 8.51
C VAL A 85 -5.20 -3.21 7.44
N LEU A 86 -5.97 -2.29 6.84
CA LEU A 86 -6.86 -2.62 5.74
C LEU A 86 -6.10 -3.17 4.53
N GLY A 87 -4.98 -2.55 4.16
CA GLY A 87 -4.12 -2.99 3.07
C GLY A 87 -3.51 -4.38 3.30
N LEU A 88 -3.06 -4.67 4.54
CA LEU A 88 -2.59 -6.01 4.92
C LEU A 88 -3.71 -7.05 4.87
N GLY A 89 -4.90 -6.70 5.36
CA GLY A 89 -6.07 -7.58 5.30
C GLY A 89 -6.47 -7.91 3.87
N LEU A 90 -6.53 -6.89 3.00
CA LEU A 90 -6.80 -7.08 1.57
C LEU A 90 -5.71 -7.92 0.90
N GLY A 91 -4.42 -7.59 1.10
CA GLY A 91 -3.33 -8.36 0.50
C GLY A 91 -3.26 -9.82 0.98
N TRP A 92 -3.61 -10.08 2.24
CA TRP A 92 -3.75 -11.44 2.77
C TRP A 92 -4.94 -12.16 2.12
N LEU A 93 -6.12 -11.54 2.09
CA LEU A 93 -7.31 -12.11 1.45
C LEU A 93 -7.08 -12.42 -0.03
N SER A 94 -6.34 -11.55 -0.74
CA SER A 94 -6.08 -11.69 -2.16
C SER A 94 -5.05 -12.77 -2.52
N HIS A 95 -4.15 -13.19 -1.61
CA HIS A 95 -3.02 -14.07 -2.01
C HIS A 95 -2.63 -15.19 -1.04
N PHE A 96 -3.02 -15.07 0.23
CA PHE A 96 -2.61 -16.00 1.29
C PHE A 96 -3.79 -16.71 1.97
N SER A 97 -4.99 -16.14 1.85
CA SER A 97 -6.23 -16.74 2.37
C SER A 97 -6.63 -17.99 1.59
N PRO A 98 -7.28 -18.99 2.20
CA PRO A 98 -7.90 -20.10 1.49
C PRO A 98 -9.01 -19.69 0.50
N MET A 99 -9.47 -18.45 0.57
CA MET A 99 -10.54 -17.91 -0.28
C MET A 99 -10.03 -17.28 -1.59
N THR A 100 -8.72 -17.28 -1.84
CA THR A 100 -8.16 -16.65 -3.03
C THR A 100 -8.10 -17.59 -4.23
N ASP A 101 -8.48 -17.06 -5.39
CA ASP A 101 -8.26 -17.69 -6.69
C ASP A 101 -6.83 -17.43 -7.24
N GLN A 102 -6.05 -16.58 -6.57
CA GLN A 102 -4.68 -16.21 -6.92
C GLN A 102 -3.68 -16.46 -5.78
N PRO A 103 -3.54 -17.71 -5.30
CA PRO A 103 -2.58 -18.04 -4.26
C PRO A 103 -1.15 -17.85 -4.75
N VAL A 104 -0.20 -17.70 -3.82
CA VAL A 104 1.24 -17.53 -4.13
C VAL A 104 1.78 -18.60 -5.09
N SER A 105 1.28 -19.85 -5.01
CA SER A 105 1.68 -20.92 -5.93
C SER A 105 1.25 -20.64 -7.38
N VAL A 106 0.05 -20.08 -7.59
CA VAL A 106 -0.43 -19.68 -8.92
C VAL A 106 0.41 -18.54 -9.47
N ILE A 107 0.80 -17.56 -8.64
CA ILE A 107 1.70 -16.47 -9.05
C ILE A 107 3.06 -17.03 -9.48
N TYR A 108 3.64 -17.93 -8.67
CA TYR A 108 4.94 -18.54 -8.95
C TYR A 108 4.96 -19.31 -10.27
N HIS A 109 3.90 -20.05 -10.57
CA HIS A 109 3.77 -20.85 -11.79
C HIS A 109 3.12 -20.08 -12.97
N GLY A 110 2.76 -18.81 -12.78
CA GLY A 110 2.09 -17.99 -13.80
C GLY A 110 2.99 -17.54 -14.96
N TYR A 111 4.29 -17.89 -14.92
CA TYR A 111 5.27 -17.49 -15.91
C TYR A 111 5.95 -18.69 -16.55
N ALA A 112 6.19 -18.61 -17.86
CA ALA A 112 6.99 -19.61 -18.58
C ALA A 112 8.45 -19.66 -18.07
N ALA A 113 8.99 -18.50 -17.66
CA ALA A 113 10.33 -18.39 -17.10
C ALA A 113 10.28 -18.45 -15.56
N PRO A 114 10.95 -19.42 -14.91
CA PRO A 114 10.86 -19.60 -13.44
C PRO A 114 11.34 -18.39 -12.64
N TRP A 115 12.32 -17.64 -13.14
CA TRP A 115 12.84 -16.46 -12.45
C TRP A 115 11.80 -15.32 -12.38
N ALA A 116 10.90 -15.22 -13.36
CA ALA A 116 9.85 -14.19 -13.36
C ALA A 116 8.83 -14.46 -12.25
N GLY A 117 8.44 -15.73 -12.05
CA GLY A 117 7.60 -16.13 -10.91
C GLY A 117 8.25 -15.85 -9.55
N VAL A 118 9.56 -16.08 -9.41
CA VAL A 118 10.31 -15.71 -8.20
C VAL A 118 10.27 -14.20 -7.96
N LEU A 119 10.46 -13.38 -8.99
CA LEU A 119 10.41 -11.93 -8.87
C LEU A 119 9.00 -11.42 -8.52
N ALA A 120 7.96 -12.01 -9.10
CA ALA A 120 6.57 -11.66 -8.79
C ALA A 120 6.23 -11.95 -7.33
N VAL A 121 6.51 -13.16 -6.85
CA VAL A 121 6.30 -13.53 -5.44
C VAL A 121 7.17 -12.67 -4.51
N GLY A 122 8.43 -12.43 -4.87
CA GLY A 122 9.32 -11.56 -4.13
C GLY A 122 8.79 -10.13 -4.02
N CYS A 123 8.22 -9.59 -5.10
CA CYS A 123 7.59 -8.27 -5.13
C CYS A 123 6.38 -8.19 -4.20
N LEU A 124 5.46 -9.17 -4.27
CA LEU A 124 4.30 -9.26 -3.39
C LEU A 124 4.70 -9.34 -1.91
N VAL A 125 5.66 -10.22 -1.59
CA VAL A 125 6.13 -10.39 -0.21
C VAL A 125 6.78 -9.11 0.30
N LEU A 126 7.65 -8.49 -0.50
CA LEU A 126 8.29 -7.21 -0.15
C LEU A 126 7.28 -6.07 0.00
N LEU A 127 6.22 -6.05 -0.82
CA LEU A 127 5.11 -5.11 -0.70
C LEU A 127 4.42 -5.27 0.66
N LEU A 128 4.01 -6.48 1.04
CA LEU A 128 3.34 -6.72 2.33
C LEU A 128 4.23 -6.40 3.52
N PHE A 129 5.52 -6.77 3.48
CA PHE A 129 6.46 -6.39 4.53
C PHE A 129 6.66 -4.88 4.61
N SER A 130 6.66 -4.18 3.47
CA SER A 130 6.75 -2.72 3.45
C SER A 130 5.51 -2.07 4.06
N VAL A 131 4.31 -2.59 3.75
CA VAL A 131 3.04 -2.13 4.37
C VAL A 131 3.05 -2.42 5.86
N LEU A 132 3.47 -3.61 6.29
CA LEU A 132 3.59 -3.96 7.72
C LEU A 132 4.56 -3.02 8.44
N GLY A 133 5.75 -2.81 7.88
CA GLY A 133 6.75 -1.90 8.42
C GLY A 133 6.22 -0.47 8.53
N ALA A 134 5.54 0.04 7.49
CA ALA A 134 4.91 1.36 7.52
C ALA A 134 3.81 1.45 8.58
N THR A 135 3.00 0.41 8.73
CA THR A 135 1.90 0.33 9.70
C THR A 135 2.44 0.36 11.12
N VAL A 136 3.43 -0.48 11.43
CA VAL A 136 4.09 -0.52 12.74
C VAL A 136 4.79 0.81 13.02
N PHE A 137 5.49 1.38 12.05
CA PHE A 137 6.18 2.66 12.21
C PHE A 137 5.19 3.82 12.41
N ALA A 138 4.09 3.85 11.68
CA ALA A 138 3.02 4.83 11.88
C ALA A 138 2.37 4.67 13.28
N GLY A 139 2.16 3.43 13.74
CA GLY A 139 1.69 3.14 15.09
C GLY A 139 2.67 3.62 16.16
N TYR A 140 3.96 3.45 15.94
CA TYR A 140 5.01 4.01 16.80
C TYR A 140 4.98 5.54 16.83
N LEU A 141 4.86 6.21 15.68
CA LEU A 141 4.75 7.67 15.61
C LEU A 141 3.49 8.17 16.33
N TRP A 142 2.37 7.47 16.18
CA TRP A 142 1.15 7.76 16.91
C TRP A 142 1.36 7.60 18.42
N TRP A 143 1.88 6.46 18.88
CA TRP A 143 2.12 6.20 20.31
C TRP A 143 3.01 7.25 20.97
N ARG A 144 4.05 7.69 20.26
CA ARG A 144 4.98 8.73 20.73
C ARG A 144 4.36 10.13 20.80
N GLY A 145 3.06 10.27 20.49
CA GLY A 145 2.36 11.55 20.51
C GLY A 145 2.88 12.51 19.44
N ALA A 146 3.54 12.01 18.40
CA ALA A 146 4.10 12.87 17.36
C ALA A 146 3.00 13.66 16.62
N TYR A 147 1.73 13.24 16.72
CA TYR A 147 0.57 13.85 16.06
C TYR A 147 -0.73 13.48 16.81
N PRO A 148 -1.30 14.36 17.66
CA PRO A 148 -2.70 14.24 18.04
C PRO A 148 -3.53 14.60 16.79
N ASP A 149 -4.33 13.66 16.29
CA ASP A 149 -5.38 14.01 15.34
C ASP A 149 -6.30 15.03 16.03
N GLN A 150 -6.46 16.20 15.39
CA GLN A 150 -7.45 17.20 15.82
C GLN A 150 -8.83 16.78 15.31
#